data_AF-A0A7V0WBQ2-F1
#
_entry.id   AF-A0A7V0WBQ2-F1
#
_cell.length_a   1.000
_cell.length_b   1.000
_cell.length_c   1.000
_cell.angle_alpha   90.00
_cell.angle_beta   90.00
_cell.angle_gamma   90.00
#
_symmetry.space_group_name_H-M   'P 1'
#
loop_
_entity.id
_entity.type
_entity.pdbx_description
1 polymer ?
#
loop_
_entity_poly.entity_id
_entity_poly.type
_entity_poly.pdbx_seq_one_letter_code
_entity_poly.pdbx_strand_id
1 'polypeptide(L)'
;MDIDISPYLNRLAGVYKEIDNEYERVAGLYDNFSCEGCENNCCDTVLYHHTLIENLFLIEGFGEIDDDRKKEIISRAKDYVKELSKRPFDMTGLSIMCPMNFNGLCSIYEYRPLICRIHGLPAMLKSPQGGVQHWKGCLRFQDMHGQNISHEIDRTPFYTKIAFIEGDLRKEMVFMPNHKKTIADMVIDQTKDEIPLIKRLNPSDFR
;
A
#
# COMPACT_ATOMS: atom_id res chain seq x y z
N MET A 1 4.90 -10.95 25.59
CA MET A 1 5.05 -9.49 25.78
C MET A 1 4.24 -8.88 24.67
N ASP A 2 3.15 -8.20 25.02
CA ASP A 2 2.36 -7.49 24.02
C ASP A 2 3.11 -6.20 23.69
N ILE A 3 3.54 -6.06 22.46
CA ILE A 3 4.23 -4.85 21.99
C ILE A 3 3.15 -3.83 21.60
N ASP A 4 3.24 -2.63 22.14
CA ASP A 4 2.38 -1.52 21.74
C ASP A 4 2.89 -0.95 20.41
N ILE A 5 2.15 -1.19 19.33
CA ILE A 5 2.51 -0.72 17.99
C ILE A 5 1.97 0.67 17.67
N SER A 6 1.12 1.26 18.51
CA SER A 6 0.48 2.57 18.27
C SER A 6 1.46 3.67 17.91
N PRO A 7 2.63 3.80 18.60
CA PRO A 7 3.59 4.85 18.25
C PRO A 7 4.12 4.72 16.82
N TYR A 8 4.27 3.50 16.33
CA TYR A 8 4.76 3.22 14.97
C TYR A 8 3.68 3.51 13.93
N LEU A 9 2.43 3.12 14.20
CA LEU A 9 1.29 3.41 13.33
C LEU A 9 1.05 4.92 13.22
N ASN A 10 1.15 5.66 14.33
CA ASN A 10 1.03 7.11 14.35
C ASN A 10 2.12 7.80 13.53
N ARG A 11 3.38 7.33 13.64
CA ARG A 11 4.48 7.80 12.80
C ARG A 11 4.20 7.53 11.31
N LEU A 12 3.71 6.34 10.98
CA LEU A 12 3.39 5.97 9.59
C LEU A 12 2.25 6.83 9.03
N ALA A 13 1.18 7.04 9.80
CA ALA A 13 0.07 7.92 9.41
C ALA A 13 0.55 9.36 9.12
N GLY A 14 1.51 9.87 9.91
CA GLY A 14 2.17 11.14 9.64
C GLY A 14 2.87 11.17 8.28
N VAL A 15 3.62 10.11 7.93
CA VAL A 15 4.26 9.98 6.61
C VAL A 15 3.24 9.88 5.50
N TYR A 16 2.14 9.16 5.70
CA TYR A 16 1.06 9.05 4.71
C TYR A 16 0.40 10.39 4.42
N LYS A 17 0.16 11.21 5.44
CA LYS A 17 -0.33 12.58 5.26
C LYS A 17 0.63 13.43 4.42
N GLU A 18 1.94 13.30 4.63
CA GLU A 18 2.93 13.99 3.79
C GLU A 18 2.89 13.51 2.33
N ILE A 19 2.71 12.21 2.11
CA ILE A 19 2.58 11.63 0.76
C ILE A 19 1.33 12.16 0.08
N ASP A 20 0.18 12.15 0.77
CA ASP A 20 -1.10 12.59 0.21
C ASP A 20 -1.02 14.10 -0.13
N ASN A 21 -0.43 14.93 0.74
CA ASN A 21 -0.20 16.36 0.45
C ASN A 21 0.70 16.58 -0.77
N GLU A 22 1.79 15.81 -0.89
CA GLU A 22 2.71 15.93 -2.02
C GLU A 22 2.07 15.45 -3.32
N TYR A 23 1.26 14.40 -3.25
CA TYR A 23 0.46 13.93 -4.37
C TYR A 23 -0.49 15.02 -4.85
N GLU A 24 -1.28 15.62 -3.95
CA GLU A 24 -2.20 16.71 -4.27
C GLU A 24 -1.47 17.91 -4.89
N ARG A 25 -0.31 18.28 -4.32
CA ARG A 25 0.51 19.37 -4.84
C ARG A 25 0.96 19.10 -6.28
N VAL A 26 1.45 17.90 -6.59
CA VAL A 26 1.90 17.55 -7.94
C VAL A 26 0.72 17.36 -8.89
N ALA A 27 -0.38 16.74 -8.45
CA ALA A 27 -1.61 16.63 -9.23
C ALA A 27 -2.14 18.00 -9.66
N GLY A 28 -2.10 19.00 -8.77
CA GLY A 28 -2.50 20.38 -9.07
C GLY A 28 -1.66 21.06 -10.15
N LEU A 29 -0.43 20.58 -10.40
CA LEU A 29 0.43 21.06 -11.49
C LEU A 29 0.11 20.39 -12.84
N TYR A 30 -0.75 19.37 -12.84
CA TYR A 30 -1.18 18.61 -14.01
C TYR A 30 -2.70 18.63 -14.15
N ASP A 31 -3.27 19.82 -14.34
CA ASP A 31 -4.71 20.05 -14.52
C ASP A 31 -5.60 19.40 -13.44
N ASN A 32 -5.11 19.36 -12.19
CA ASN A 32 -5.72 18.64 -11.07
C ASN A 32 -5.96 17.15 -11.39
N PHE A 33 -4.92 16.47 -11.90
CA PHE A 33 -4.98 15.06 -12.26
C PHE A 33 -5.65 14.21 -11.18
N SER A 34 -6.57 13.35 -11.60
CA SER A 34 -7.39 12.53 -10.72
C SER A 34 -7.62 11.13 -11.31
N CYS A 35 -7.74 10.15 -10.42
CA CYS A 35 -8.17 8.79 -10.75
C CYS A 35 -9.69 8.67 -10.95
N GLU A 36 -10.46 9.74 -10.73
CA GLU A 36 -11.90 9.76 -10.96
C GLU A 36 -12.22 9.51 -12.45
N GLY A 37 -13.17 8.61 -12.72
CA GLY A 37 -13.50 8.19 -14.09
C GLY A 37 -12.39 7.39 -14.79
N CYS A 38 -11.46 6.80 -14.04
CA CYS A 38 -10.44 5.92 -14.60
C CYS A 38 -11.00 4.51 -14.84
N GLU A 39 -11.08 4.09 -16.10
CA GLU A 39 -11.50 2.74 -16.49
C GLU A 39 -10.43 1.67 -16.19
N ASN A 40 -9.15 2.10 -16.13
CA ASN A 40 -8.01 1.25 -15.83
C ASN A 40 -7.65 1.39 -14.33
N ASN A 41 -8.19 0.53 -13.48
CA ASN A 41 -7.98 0.62 -12.04
C ASN A 41 -6.59 0.11 -11.64
N CYS A 42 -5.77 0.93 -10.97
CA CYS A 42 -4.44 0.51 -10.51
C CYS A 42 -4.45 -0.70 -9.54
N CYS A 43 -5.61 -1.05 -8.98
CA CYS A 43 -5.82 -2.22 -8.13
C CYS A 43 -5.80 -3.55 -8.89
N ASP A 44 -5.81 -3.55 -10.22
CA ASP A 44 -5.71 -4.77 -11.02
C ASP A 44 -4.26 -5.20 -11.29
N THR A 45 -3.30 -4.35 -10.89
CA THR A 45 -1.87 -4.60 -10.96
C THR A 45 -1.40 -5.35 -9.71
N VAL A 46 -0.62 -6.41 -9.91
CA VAL A 46 -0.01 -7.16 -8.80
C VAL A 46 1.07 -6.31 -8.13
N LEU A 47 0.81 -5.85 -6.91
CA LEU A 47 1.73 -5.06 -6.10
C LEU A 47 2.21 -5.87 -4.89
N TYR A 48 3.53 -5.89 -4.71
CA TYR A 48 4.15 -6.41 -3.49
C TYR A 48 4.50 -5.27 -2.54
N HIS A 49 4.23 -5.51 -1.26
CA HIS A 49 4.60 -4.63 -0.16
C HIS A 49 5.70 -5.30 0.66
N HIS A 50 6.64 -4.47 1.11
CA HIS A 50 7.93 -4.95 1.62
C HIS A 50 8.18 -4.61 3.08
N THR A 51 7.18 -4.05 3.77
CA THR A 51 7.33 -3.59 5.15
C THR A 51 6.23 -4.23 6.01
N LEU A 52 6.60 -4.62 7.22
CA LEU A 52 5.68 -5.10 8.22
C LEU A 52 4.79 -3.97 8.73
N ILE A 53 5.33 -2.77 8.92
CA ILE A 53 4.54 -1.64 9.45
C ILE A 53 3.35 -1.28 8.55
N GLU A 54 3.51 -1.33 7.22
CA GLU A 54 2.40 -1.08 6.31
C GLU A 54 1.36 -2.21 6.35
N ASN A 55 1.79 -3.46 6.53
CA ASN A 55 0.88 -4.58 6.77
C ASN A 55 0.07 -4.37 8.05
N LEU A 56 0.72 -4.03 9.17
CA LEU A 56 0.04 -3.77 10.43
C LEU A 56 -0.98 -2.63 10.31
N PHE A 57 -0.62 -1.56 9.62
CA PHE A 57 -1.53 -0.44 9.36
C PHE A 57 -2.73 -0.85 8.49
N LEU A 58 -2.51 -1.67 7.47
CA LEU A 58 -3.58 -2.23 6.63
C LEU A 58 -4.54 -3.09 7.45
N ILE A 59 -4.01 -3.87 8.40
CA ILE A 59 -4.78 -4.76 9.27
C ILE A 59 -5.68 -3.97 10.22
N GLU A 60 -5.22 -2.83 10.75
CA GLU A 60 -6.08 -1.94 11.56
C GLU A 60 -7.33 -1.53 10.76
N GLY A 61 -7.15 -1.07 9.52
CA GLY A 61 -8.25 -0.74 8.63
C GLY A 61 -9.14 -1.95 8.30
N PHE A 62 -8.53 -3.12 8.07
CA PHE A 62 -9.30 -4.35 7.86
C PHE A 62 -10.14 -4.72 9.10
N GLY A 63 -9.64 -4.42 10.30
CA GLY A 63 -10.33 -4.61 11.56
C GLY A 63 -11.66 -3.84 11.66
N GLU A 64 -11.75 -2.68 11.00
CA GLU A 64 -12.95 -1.82 10.98
C GLU A 64 -14.06 -2.31 10.02
N ILE A 65 -13.75 -3.23 9.11
CA ILE A 65 -14.72 -3.76 8.15
C ILE A 65 -15.74 -4.68 8.85
N ASP A 66 -17.00 -4.65 8.41
CA ASP A 66 -18.04 -5.56 8.92
C ASP A 66 -17.76 -7.04 8.60
N ASP A 67 -18.29 -7.96 9.40
CA ASP A 67 -17.96 -9.39 9.31
C ASP A 67 -18.38 -10.03 7.98
N ASP A 68 -19.47 -9.58 7.36
CA ASP A 68 -19.93 -10.15 6.09
C ASP A 68 -19.04 -9.69 4.93
N ARG A 69 -18.66 -8.41 4.92
CA ARG A 69 -17.68 -7.89 3.98
C ARG A 69 -16.30 -8.52 4.18
N LYS A 70 -15.86 -8.74 5.43
CA LYS A 70 -14.60 -9.46 5.72
C LYS A 70 -14.58 -10.85 5.11
N LYS A 71 -15.66 -11.64 5.24
CA LYS A 71 -15.76 -12.98 4.62
C LYS A 71 -15.62 -12.91 3.11
N GLU A 72 -16.26 -11.93 2.47
CA GLU A 72 -16.15 -11.71 1.04
C GLU A 72 -14.71 -11.36 0.62
N ILE A 73 -14.07 -10.42 1.31
CA ILE A 73 -12.68 -10.03 1.06
C ILE A 73 -11.72 -11.21 1.22
N ILE A 74 -11.89 -12.01 2.29
CA ILE A 74 -11.09 -13.21 2.53
C ILE A 74 -11.28 -14.24 1.42
N SER A 75 -12.50 -14.45 0.94
CA SER A 75 -12.78 -15.34 -0.20
C SER A 75 -12.04 -14.85 -1.45
N ARG A 76 -12.18 -13.57 -1.79
CA ARG A 76 -11.49 -12.94 -2.93
C ARG A 76 -9.98 -13.03 -2.80
N ALA A 77 -9.44 -12.86 -1.58
CA ALA A 77 -8.00 -12.97 -1.33
C ALA A 77 -7.49 -14.40 -1.59
N LYS A 78 -8.26 -15.43 -1.19
CA LYS A 78 -7.92 -16.83 -1.49
C LYS A 78 -7.91 -17.11 -2.99
N ASP A 79 -8.90 -16.59 -3.72
CA ASP A 79 -8.95 -16.71 -5.18
C ASP A 79 -7.79 -15.96 -5.85
N TYR A 80 -7.47 -14.75 -5.37
CA TYR A 80 -6.32 -13.96 -5.83
C TYR A 80 -5.01 -14.74 -5.69
N VAL A 81 -4.71 -15.27 -4.50
CA VAL A 81 -3.46 -16.02 -4.25
C VAL A 81 -3.44 -17.31 -5.07
N LYS A 82 -4.57 -17.99 -5.20
CA LYS A 82 -4.69 -19.18 -6.07
C LYS A 82 -4.38 -18.84 -7.53
N GLU A 83 -4.90 -17.73 -8.05
CA GLU A 83 -4.64 -17.32 -9.43
C GLU A 83 -3.20 -16.90 -9.64
N LEU A 84 -2.65 -16.11 -8.71
CA LEU A 84 -1.24 -15.70 -8.74
C LEU A 84 -0.30 -16.91 -8.70
N SER A 85 -0.63 -17.95 -7.92
CA SER A 85 0.17 -19.18 -7.83
C SER A 85 0.27 -19.97 -9.13
N LYS A 86 -0.65 -19.77 -10.08
CA LYS A 86 -0.59 -20.39 -11.42
C LYS A 86 0.48 -19.77 -12.31
N ARG A 87 1.01 -18.59 -11.94
CA ARG A 87 2.00 -17.83 -12.72
C ARG A 87 3.25 -17.46 -11.91
N PRO A 88 4.02 -18.45 -11.41
CA PRO A 88 5.11 -18.19 -10.47
C PRO A 88 6.33 -17.48 -11.08
N PHE A 89 6.52 -17.54 -12.40
CA PHE A 89 7.73 -17.04 -13.07
C PHE A 89 7.47 -15.86 -14.03
N ASP A 90 6.23 -15.62 -14.43
CA ASP A 90 5.87 -14.56 -15.37
C ASP A 90 4.49 -13.97 -15.05
N MET A 91 4.50 -12.75 -14.53
CA MET A 91 3.28 -11.96 -14.22
C MET A 91 2.93 -11.00 -15.36
N THR A 92 3.60 -11.08 -16.52
CA THR A 92 3.34 -10.20 -17.66
C THR A 92 1.91 -10.39 -18.15
N GLY A 93 1.15 -9.28 -18.22
CA GLY A 93 -0.25 -9.28 -18.64
C GLY A 93 -1.21 -9.92 -17.62
N LEU A 94 -0.75 -10.23 -16.41
CA LEU A 94 -1.61 -10.70 -15.34
C LEU A 94 -2.37 -9.50 -14.74
N SER A 95 -3.69 -9.47 -14.95
CA SER A 95 -4.60 -8.52 -14.31
C SER A 95 -5.49 -9.30 -13.34
N ILE A 96 -5.31 -9.06 -12.04
CA ILE A 96 -6.12 -9.66 -10.98
C ILE A 96 -6.48 -8.55 -10.01
N MET A 97 -7.78 -8.33 -9.82
CA MET A 97 -8.27 -7.27 -8.95
C MET A 97 -7.90 -7.52 -7.48
N CYS A 98 -7.38 -6.49 -6.81
CA CYS A 98 -7.15 -6.49 -5.37
C CYS A 98 -8.43 -6.90 -4.61
N PRO A 99 -8.34 -7.78 -3.60
CA PRO A 99 -9.50 -8.27 -2.87
C PRO A 99 -10.25 -7.18 -2.08
N MET A 100 -9.57 -6.07 -1.76
CA MET A 100 -10.15 -4.90 -1.09
C MET A 100 -10.90 -3.96 -2.04
N ASN A 101 -10.86 -4.19 -3.36
CA ASN A 101 -11.50 -3.29 -4.31
C ASN A 101 -13.00 -3.61 -4.44
N PHE A 102 -13.83 -2.59 -4.21
CA PHE A 102 -15.27 -2.61 -4.42
C PHE A 102 -15.67 -1.40 -5.25
N ASN A 103 -16.27 -1.65 -6.41
CA ASN A 103 -16.73 -0.62 -7.34
C ASN A 103 -15.62 0.39 -7.70
N GLY A 104 -14.38 -0.09 -7.85
CA GLY A 104 -13.24 0.72 -8.22
C GLY A 104 -12.53 1.42 -7.06
N LEU A 105 -13.02 1.29 -5.83
CA LEU A 105 -12.45 1.92 -4.64
C LEU A 105 -11.97 0.89 -3.63
N CYS A 106 -10.90 1.22 -2.90
CA CYS A 106 -10.42 0.40 -1.79
C CYS A 106 -11.38 0.51 -0.61
N SER A 107 -11.80 -0.61 -0.02
CA SER A 107 -12.67 -0.64 1.17
C SER A 107 -12.02 -0.02 2.42
N ILE A 108 -10.70 0.14 2.42
CA ILE A 108 -9.89 0.70 3.50
C ILE A 108 -8.98 1.81 2.96
N TYR A 109 -9.57 2.76 2.24
CA TYR A 109 -8.83 3.80 1.51
C TYR A 109 -7.81 4.55 2.38
N GLU A 110 -8.20 4.93 3.61
CA GLU A 110 -7.33 5.61 4.57
C GLU A 110 -6.21 4.74 5.13
N TYR A 111 -6.26 3.41 4.94
CA TYR A 111 -5.26 2.45 5.40
C TYR A 111 -4.42 1.85 4.28
N ARG A 112 -4.53 2.40 3.06
CA ARG A 112 -3.80 1.90 1.90
C ARG A 112 -2.27 2.07 2.05
N PRO A 113 -1.45 1.10 1.60
CA PRO A 113 0.02 1.20 1.63
C PRO A 113 0.58 2.34 0.77
N LEU A 114 1.84 2.72 0.99
CA LEU A 114 2.53 3.82 0.30
C LEU A 114 2.40 3.73 -1.21
N ILE A 115 2.66 2.55 -1.79
CA ILE A 115 2.64 2.40 -3.25
C ILE A 115 1.24 2.63 -3.81
N CYS A 116 0.19 2.25 -3.08
CA CYS A 116 -1.21 2.49 -3.45
C CYS A 116 -1.63 3.96 -3.30
N ARG A 117 -0.90 4.76 -2.50
CA ARG A 117 -1.13 6.21 -2.35
C ARG A 117 -0.51 7.03 -3.46
N ILE A 118 0.73 6.71 -3.78
CA ILE A 118 1.61 7.55 -4.59
C ILE A 118 1.65 7.13 -6.07
N HIS A 119 0.91 6.08 -6.43
CA HIS A 119 0.78 5.63 -7.82
C HIS A 119 -0.10 6.60 -8.63
N GLY A 120 0.16 6.69 -9.94
CA GLY A 120 -0.62 7.51 -10.87
C GLY A 120 0.17 8.67 -11.44
N LEU A 121 0.95 9.37 -10.63
CA LEU A 121 1.76 10.52 -11.05
C LEU A 121 3.21 10.12 -11.39
N PRO A 122 3.91 10.94 -12.21
CA PRO A 122 5.34 10.81 -12.42
C PRO A 122 6.12 10.87 -11.11
N ALA A 123 7.18 10.09 -11.03
CA ALA A 123 7.95 9.96 -9.81
C ALA A 123 9.40 9.59 -10.08
N MET A 124 10.24 9.89 -9.11
CA MET A 124 11.60 9.39 -9.02
C MET A 124 11.84 8.65 -7.71
N LEU A 125 12.86 7.78 -7.69
CA LEU A 125 13.41 7.19 -6.48
C LEU A 125 14.93 7.05 -6.61
N LYS A 126 15.67 7.71 -5.73
CA LYS A 126 17.11 7.51 -5.56
C LYS A 126 17.32 6.22 -4.77
N SER A 127 18.07 5.29 -5.36
CA SER A 127 18.40 4.02 -4.73
C SER A 127 19.54 4.18 -3.71
N PRO A 128 19.46 3.54 -2.53
CA PRO A 128 20.58 3.48 -1.59
C PRO A 128 21.85 2.84 -2.18
N GLN A 129 21.69 1.97 -3.17
CA GLN A 129 22.79 1.27 -3.86
C GLN A 129 23.39 2.09 -5.00
N GLY A 130 22.89 3.32 -5.21
CA GLY A 130 23.25 4.18 -6.34
C GLY A 130 22.25 4.10 -7.50
N GLY A 131 22.15 5.20 -8.25
CA GLY A 131 21.23 5.37 -9.37
C GLY A 131 19.89 6.01 -8.99
N VAL A 132 19.17 6.45 -10.02
CA VAL A 132 17.84 7.06 -9.91
C VAL A 132 16.88 6.30 -10.83
N GLN A 133 15.78 5.84 -10.28
CA GLN A 133 14.67 5.26 -11.03
C GLN A 133 13.65 6.34 -11.30
N HIS A 134 13.08 6.35 -12.50
CA HIS A 134 12.01 7.27 -12.89
C HIS A 134 10.80 6.49 -13.39
N TRP A 135 9.61 7.00 -13.09
CA TRP A 135 8.33 6.52 -13.58
C TRP A 135 7.56 7.66 -14.21
N LYS A 136 6.88 7.38 -15.33
CA LYS A 136 6.18 8.39 -16.13
C LYS A 136 4.72 8.62 -15.72
N GLY A 137 4.31 8.10 -14.57
CA GLY A 137 2.89 8.03 -14.18
C GLY A 137 2.17 6.82 -14.78
N CYS A 138 0.90 6.64 -14.41
CA CYS A 138 0.07 5.56 -14.96
C CYS A 138 -0.31 5.82 -16.42
N LEU A 139 -0.93 4.83 -17.07
CA LEU A 139 -1.37 4.95 -18.47
C LEU A 139 -2.29 6.16 -18.67
N ARG A 140 -3.29 6.34 -17.81
CA ARG A 140 -4.20 7.50 -17.86
C ARG A 140 -3.45 8.83 -17.80
N PHE A 141 -2.47 8.96 -16.91
CA PHE A 141 -1.66 10.16 -16.80
C PHE A 141 -0.92 10.45 -18.11
N GLN A 142 -0.30 9.41 -18.69
CA GLN A 142 0.44 9.52 -19.95
C GLN A 142 -0.49 9.84 -21.13
N ASP A 143 -1.71 9.32 -21.16
CA ASP A 143 -2.69 9.61 -22.20
C ASP A 143 -3.17 11.08 -22.12
N MET A 144 -3.29 11.63 -20.91
CA MET A 144 -3.76 13.01 -20.69
C MET A 144 -2.66 14.06 -20.91
N HIS A 145 -1.44 13.81 -20.43
CA HIS A 145 -0.37 14.82 -20.40
C HIS A 145 0.83 14.47 -21.30
N GLY A 146 0.80 13.31 -21.96
CA GLY A 146 1.89 12.83 -22.80
C GLY A 146 3.13 12.41 -22.00
N GLN A 147 4.29 12.54 -22.64
CA GLN A 147 5.58 12.09 -22.11
C GLN A 147 6.43 13.23 -21.51
N ASN A 148 5.95 14.48 -21.62
CA ASN A 148 6.68 15.67 -21.15
C ASN A 148 6.39 15.92 -19.67
N ILE A 149 7.25 15.38 -18.81
CA ILE A 149 7.13 15.48 -17.35
C ILE A 149 7.87 16.74 -16.89
N SER A 150 7.13 17.72 -16.36
CA SER A 150 7.70 18.97 -15.79
C SER A 150 7.99 18.84 -14.30
N HIS A 151 7.21 18.02 -13.60
CA HIS A 151 7.27 17.77 -12.17
C HIS A 151 7.10 16.28 -11.87
N GLU A 152 7.90 15.76 -10.95
CA GLU A 152 7.83 14.40 -10.45
C GLU A 152 7.80 14.39 -8.93
N ILE A 153 7.18 13.36 -8.34
CA ILE A 153 7.23 13.15 -6.90
C ILE A 153 8.56 12.49 -6.53
N ASP A 154 9.34 13.13 -5.67
CA ASP A 154 10.52 12.51 -5.04
C ASP A 154 10.04 11.52 -3.96
N ARG A 155 10.12 10.22 -4.27
CA ARG A 155 9.70 9.17 -3.34
C ARG A 155 10.74 8.86 -2.26
N THR A 156 11.99 9.30 -2.43
CA THR A 156 13.10 8.91 -1.56
C THR A 156 12.87 9.28 -0.10
N PRO A 157 12.42 10.50 0.26
CA PRO A 157 12.14 10.86 1.65
C PRO A 157 11.09 9.94 2.29
N PHE A 158 10.04 9.57 1.56
CA PHE A 158 8.95 8.75 2.09
C PHE A 158 9.40 7.32 2.38
N TYR A 159 10.06 6.67 1.41
CA TYR A 159 10.64 5.33 1.61
C TYR A 159 11.67 5.33 2.75
N THR A 160 12.48 6.39 2.85
CA THR A 160 13.48 6.53 3.92
C THR A 160 12.81 6.61 5.29
N LYS A 161 11.78 7.45 5.46
CA LYS A 161 11.03 7.57 6.72
C LYS A 161 10.37 6.25 7.11
N ILE A 162 9.70 5.57 6.17
CA ILE A 162 9.06 4.27 6.44
C ILE A 162 10.12 3.21 6.80
N ALA A 163 11.26 3.17 6.11
CA ALA A 163 12.34 2.24 6.43
C ALA A 163 12.89 2.44 7.85
N PHE A 164 12.97 3.68 8.34
CA PHE A 164 13.33 3.95 9.74
C PHE A 164 12.28 3.45 10.73
N ILE A 165 10.99 3.69 10.46
CA ILE A 165 9.89 3.19 11.32
C ILE A 165 9.89 1.66 11.36
N GLU A 166 10.01 1.00 10.20
CA GLU A 166 10.11 -0.45 10.06
C GLU A 166 11.31 -1.01 10.84
N GLY A 167 12.48 -0.35 10.74
CA GLY A 167 13.68 -0.75 11.44
C GLY A 167 13.56 -0.65 12.97
N ASP A 168 12.93 0.41 13.47
CA ASP A 168 12.66 0.58 14.89
C ASP A 168 11.67 -0.47 15.41
N LEU A 169 10.58 -0.74 14.66
CA LEU A 169 9.59 -1.76 15.02
C LEU A 169 10.21 -3.15 15.11
N ARG A 170 11.00 -3.54 14.09
CA ARG A 170 11.60 -4.88 14.03
C ARG A 170 12.59 -5.16 15.15
N LYS A 171 13.33 -4.14 15.60
CA LYS A 171 14.25 -4.26 16.76
C LYS A 171 13.49 -4.60 18.03
N GLU A 172 12.31 -4.02 18.21
CA GLU A 172 11.46 -4.30 19.38
C GLU A 172 10.77 -5.66 19.29
N MET A 173 10.27 -6.04 18.11
CA MET A 173 9.56 -7.31 17.90
C MET A 173 10.46 -8.54 17.84
N VAL A 174 11.78 -8.38 17.71
CA VAL A 174 12.71 -9.49 17.39
C VAL A 174 12.23 -10.24 16.12
N PHE A 175 11.58 -9.51 15.20
CA PHE A 175 10.95 -10.07 14.01
C PHE A 175 11.86 -9.87 12.78
N MET A 176 12.51 -10.95 12.37
CA MET A 176 13.51 -10.95 11.30
C MET A 176 13.08 -11.48 9.92
N PRO A 177 11.94 -12.17 9.72
CA PRO A 177 11.58 -12.63 8.37
C PRO A 177 11.42 -11.48 7.37
N ASN A 178 11.89 -11.72 6.14
CA ASN A 178 11.62 -10.85 5.01
C ASN A 178 10.10 -10.70 4.83
N HIS A 179 9.67 -9.46 4.60
CA HIS A 179 8.27 -9.17 4.27
C HIS A 179 8.18 -8.93 2.77
N LYS A 180 7.44 -9.78 2.07
CA LYS A 180 7.06 -9.60 0.66
C LYS A 180 5.68 -10.19 0.50
N LYS A 181 4.65 -9.34 0.56
CA LYS A 181 3.26 -9.77 0.58
C LYS A 181 2.42 -8.88 -0.32
N THR A 182 1.46 -9.47 -1.02
CA THR A 182 0.35 -8.74 -1.61
C THR A 182 -0.68 -8.43 -0.52
N ILE A 183 -1.62 -7.51 -0.79
CA ILE A 183 -2.74 -7.26 0.13
C ILE A 183 -3.54 -8.55 0.40
N ALA A 184 -3.66 -9.44 -0.60
CA ALA A 184 -4.33 -10.72 -0.42
C ALA A 184 -3.61 -11.63 0.58
N ASP A 185 -2.27 -11.70 0.53
CA ASP A 185 -1.47 -12.45 1.50
C ASP A 185 -1.66 -11.87 2.92
N MET A 186 -1.61 -10.54 3.06
CA MET A 186 -1.81 -9.84 4.34
C MET A 186 -3.15 -10.18 4.99
N VAL A 187 -4.23 -10.17 4.20
CA VAL A 187 -5.58 -10.54 4.66
C VAL A 187 -5.65 -12.01 5.06
N ILE A 188 -5.05 -12.91 4.29
CA ILE A 188 -5.06 -14.34 4.60
C ILE A 188 -4.31 -14.63 5.90
N ASP A 189 -3.16 -14.00 6.11
CA ASP A 189 -2.32 -14.28 7.28
C ASP A 189 -2.98 -13.81 8.58
N GLN A 190 -3.85 -12.78 8.52
CA GLN A 190 -4.73 -12.42 9.65
C GLN A 190 -5.67 -13.54 10.06
N THR A 191 -6.10 -14.39 9.13
CA THR A 191 -7.03 -15.50 9.41
C THR A 191 -6.35 -16.73 10.01
N LYS A 192 -5.01 -16.76 10.01
CA LYS A 192 -4.22 -17.93 10.44
C LYS A 192 -3.55 -17.75 11.81
N ASP A 193 -3.81 -16.64 12.51
CA ASP A 193 -3.09 -16.24 13.73
C ASP A 193 -1.55 -16.20 13.55
N GLU A 194 -1.07 -16.08 12.31
CA GLU A 194 0.37 -16.10 11.98
C GLU A 194 1.09 -14.78 12.31
N ILE A 195 0.34 -13.74 12.72
CA ILE A 195 0.89 -12.53 13.31
C ILE A 195 0.72 -12.65 14.83
N PRO A 196 1.81 -12.75 15.61
CA PRO A 196 1.72 -12.92 17.06
C PRO A 196 0.89 -11.79 17.64
N LEU A 197 -0.27 -12.13 18.23
CA LEU A 197 -1.19 -11.28 19.01
C LEU A 197 -0.61 -9.90 19.36
N ILE A 198 -0.71 -8.96 18.42
CA ILE A 198 -0.56 -7.55 18.73
C ILE A 198 -1.91 -7.15 19.30
N LYS A 199 -1.91 -6.56 20.50
CA LYS A 199 -3.14 -5.98 21.08
C LYS A 199 -3.77 -5.06 20.05
N ARG A 200 -4.92 -5.48 19.49
CA ARG A 200 -5.75 -4.62 18.65
C ARG A 200 -6.05 -3.35 19.45
N LEU A 201 -5.73 -2.20 18.90
CA LEU A 201 -6.02 -0.93 19.57
C LEU A 201 -7.52 -0.75 19.61
N ASN A 202 -8.04 -0.28 20.75
CA ASN A 202 -9.44 0.03 20.83
C ASN A 202 -9.67 1.35 20.08
N PRO A 203 -10.73 1.48 19.26
CA PRO A 203 -11.06 2.74 18.58
C PRO A 203 -11.26 3.94 19.53
N SER A 204 -11.34 3.71 20.84
CA SER A 204 -11.37 4.74 21.89
C SER A 204 -10.04 5.44 22.11
N ASP A 205 -8.93 4.88 21.64
CA ASP A 205 -7.58 5.37 21.97
C ASP A 205 -7.14 6.55 21.07
N PHE A 206 -8.02 6.96 20.14
CA PHE A 206 -7.81 8.07 19.19
C PHE A 206 -8.83 9.22 19.36
N ARG A 207 -9.53 9.30 20.49
CA ARG A 207 -10.40 10.45 20.83
C ARG A 207 -9.74 11.42 21.81
#